data_AF-A0A419WA29-F1
#
_entry.id   AF-A0A419WA29-F1
#
_cell.length_a   1.000
_cell.length_b   1.000
_cell.length_c   1.000
_cell.angle_alpha   90.00
_cell.angle_beta   90.00
_cell.angle_gamma   90.00
#
_symmetry.space_group_name_H-M   'P 1'
#
loop_
_entity.id
_entity.type
_entity.pdbx_description
1 polymer ?
#
loop_
_entity_poly.entity_id
_entity_poly.type
_entity_poly.pdbx_seq_one_letter_code
_entity_poly.pdbx_strand_id
1 'polypeptide(L)'
;MENFRNTLIQITQKGMGQGDDELGLVLLKNYLTLLAEESEMPRVIAFYNGGVQLICSGSPVIEQLKVLEKKGVRLLACKTCLKYYDLLEKRETGIEGTMMDIIELQKVAEKVINL
;
A
#
# COMPACT_ATOMS: atom_id res chain seq x y z
N MET A 1 3.96 -19.83 -14.48
CA MET A 1 3.01 -18.96 -13.75
C MET A 1 3.77 -17.68 -13.44
N GLU A 2 3.23 -16.51 -13.80
CA GLU A 2 3.83 -15.21 -13.44
C GLU A 2 4.07 -15.18 -11.92
N ASN A 3 5.31 -14.91 -11.51
CA ASN A 3 5.72 -14.98 -10.11
C ASN A 3 5.17 -13.75 -9.37
N PHE A 4 4.09 -13.89 -8.63
CA PHE A 4 3.44 -12.76 -7.96
C PHE A 4 4.38 -12.08 -6.95
N ARG A 5 5.43 -12.79 -6.50
CA ARG A 5 6.50 -12.21 -5.66
C ARG A 5 7.22 -11.05 -6.32
N ASN A 6 7.33 -10.96 -7.64
CA ASN A 6 7.95 -9.81 -8.32
C ASN A 6 6.92 -8.80 -8.84
N THR A 7 5.81 -8.64 -8.10
CA THR A 7 4.80 -7.62 -8.36
C THR A 7 4.95 -6.45 -7.38
N LEU A 8 4.87 -5.24 -7.91
CA LEU A 8 4.67 -4.01 -7.15
C LEU A 8 3.19 -3.63 -7.22
N ILE A 9 2.54 -3.51 -6.05
CA ILE A 9 1.22 -2.90 -5.96
C ILE A 9 1.38 -1.43 -5.60
N GLN A 10 0.64 -0.56 -6.27
CA GLN A 10 0.59 0.87 -6.01
C GLN A 10 -0.81 1.25 -5.56
N ILE A 11 -0.93 1.90 -4.39
CA ILE A 11 -2.20 2.42 -3.87
C ILE A 11 -2.10 3.94 -3.85
N THR A 12 -2.89 4.57 -4.72
CA THR A 12 -2.80 6.02 -5.00
C THR A 12 -3.88 6.85 -4.33
N GLN A 13 -4.92 6.18 -3.83
CA GLN A 13 -6.11 6.80 -3.25
C GLN A 13 -6.42 6.22 -1.87
N LYS A 14 -7.28 6.91 -1.12
CA LYS A 14 -7.76 6.47 0.20
C LYS A 14 -8.91 5.46 0.05
N GLY A 15 -8.67 4.38 -0.67
CA GLY A 15 -9.68 3.40 -1.07
C GLY A 15 -9.29 2.71 -2.38
N MET A 16 -10.16 1.83 -2.87
CA MET A 16 -9.97 1.11 -4.13
C MET A 16 -11.05 1.51 -5.14
N GLY A 17 -10.63 1.85 -6.36
CA GLY A 17 -11.53 2.31 -7.42
C GLY A 17 -11.91 3.79 -7.32
N GLN A 18 -12.78 4.23 -8.23
CA GLN A 18 -13.31 5.60 -8.26
C GLN A 18 -14.84 5.53 -8.09
N GLY A 19 -15.39 6.34 -7.19
CA GLY A 19 -16.82 6.33 -6.88
C GLY A 19 -17.07 6.72 -5.42
N ASP A 20 -17.88 5.93 -4.74
CA ASP A 20 -18.21 6.13 -3.33
C ASP A 20 -17.03 5.78 -2.40
N ASP A 21 -16.68 6.70 -1.50
CA ASP A 21 -15.51 6.59 -0.63
C ASP A 21 -15.65 5.45 0.42
N GLU A 22 -16.85 5.25 0.97
CA GLU A 22 -17.10 4.19 1.94
C GLU A 22 -16.96 2.82 1.28
N LEU A 23 -17.57 2.67 0.10
CA LEU A 23 -17.42 1.46 -0.71
C LEU A 23 -15.95 1.22 -1.08
N GLY A 24 -15.22 2.27 -1.49
CA GLY A 24 -13.80 2.17 -1.83
C GLY A 24 -12.95 1.62 -0.67
N LEU A 25 -13.24 2.01 0.56
CA LEU A 25 -12.59 1.48 1.76
C LEU A 25 -12.98 0.03 2.06
N VAL A 26 -14.26 -0.33 1.89
CA VAL A 26 -14.73 -1.72 2.05
C VAL A 26 -14.04 -2.64 1.04
N LEU A 27 -13.97 -2.23 -0.22
CA LEU A 27 -13.30 -2.99 -1.28
C LEU A 27 -11.81 -3.17 -0.99
N LEU A 28 -11.13 -2.10 -0.61
CA LEU A 28 -9.71 -2.16 -0.27
C LEU A 28 -9.44 -3.07 0.94
N LYS A 29 -10.29 -3.00 1.98
CA LYS A 29 -10.16 -3.86 3.16
C LYS A 29 -10.28 -5.33 2.79
N ASN A 30 -11.27 -5.67 1.97
CA ASN A 30 -11.46 -7.04 1.48
C ASN A 30 -10.26 -7.48 0.63
N TYR A 31 -9.79 -6.63 -0.28
CA TYR A 31 -8.60 -6.90 -1.10
C TYR A 31 -7.38 -7.23 -0.25
N LEU A 32 -7.04 -6.39 0.74
CA LEU A 32 -5.86 -6.60 1.59
C LEU A 32 -6.00 -7.82 2.51
N THR A 33 -7.23 -8.12 2.96
CA THR A 33 -7.51 -9.32 3.76
C THR A 33 -7.24 -10.58 2.96
N LEU A 34 -7.81 -10.68 1.76
CA LEU A 34 -7.61 -11.82 0.86
C LEU A 34 -6.16 -11.91 0.39
N LEU A 35 -5.52 -10.77 0.07
CA LEU A 35 -4.10 -10.73 -0.28
C LEU A 35 -3.21 -11.32 0.82
N ALA A 36 -3.57 -11.10 2.08
CA ALA A 36 -2.82 -11.67 3.20
C ALA A 36 -3.05 -13.19 3.33
N GLU A 37 -4.12 -13.75 2.79
CA GLU A 37 -4.43 -15.20 2.81
C GLU A 37 -3.80 -15.96 1.64
N GLU A 38 -3.35 -15.24 0.61
CA GLU A 38 -2.70 -15.83 -0.57
C GLU A 38 -1.41 -16.60 -0.25
N SER A 39 -1.19 -17.67 -1.01
CA SER A 39 0.03 -18.49 -0.90
C SER A 39 1.29 -17.76 -1.38
N GLU A 40 1.12 -16.84 -2.33
CA GLU A 40 2.16 -15.93 -2.79
C GLU A 40 1.68 -14.48 -2.59
N MET A 41 2.59 -13.60 -2.19
CA MET A 41 2.31 -12.18 -1.94
C MET A 41 3.29 -11.30 -2.71
N PRO A 42 2.92 -10.05 -3.03
CA PRO A 42 3.85 -9.09 -3.61
C PRO A 42 4.98 -8.82 -2.62
N ARG A 43 6.19 -8.53 -3.13
CA ARG A 43 7.29 -8.09 -2.27
C ARG A 43 7.05 -6.70 -1.70
N VAL A 44 6.39 -5.82 -2.45
CA VAL A 44 6.25 -4.41 -2.08
C VAL A 44 4.87 -3.87 -2.42
N ILE A 45 4.31 -3.08 -1.51
CA ILE A 45 3.16 -2.21 -1.73
C ILE A 45 3.60 -0.76 -1.50
N ALA A 46 3.45 0.08 -2.51
CA ALA A 46 3.78 1.50 -2.45
C ALA A 46 2.51 2.35 -2.29
N PHE A 47 2.57 3.33 -1.39
CA PHE A 47 1.49 4.26 -1.08
C PHE A 47 1.95 5.68 -1.41
N TYR A 48 1.16 6.42 -2.19
CA TYR A 48 1.40 7.84 -2.46
C TYR A 48 0.08 8.57 -2.71
N ASN A 49 0.16 9.90 -2.76
CA ASN A 49 -1.01 10.77 -2.79
C ASN A 49 -1.99 10.43 -1.65
N GLY A 50 -3.27 10.19 -1.91
CA GLY A 50 -4.25 9.86 -0.87
C GLY A 50 -4.01 8.52 -0.19
N GLY A 51 -3.28 7.60 -0.83
CA GLY A 51 -3.00 6.27 -0.30
C GLY A 51 -2.17 6.26 0.97
N VAL A 52 -1.36 7.30 1.24
CA VAL A 52 -0.54 7.36 2.46
C VAL A 52 -1.38 7.45 3.74
N GLN A 53 -2.64 7.88 3.65
CA GLN A 53 -3.55 7.93 4.79
C GLN A 53 -3.86 6.53 5.34
N LEU A 54 -3.77 5.49 4.51
CA LEU A 54 -4.13 4.12 4.86
C LEU A 54 -3.13 3.45 5.81
N ILE A 55 -1.89 3.90 5.80
CA ILE A 55 -0.82 3.38 6.68
C ILE A 55 -0.71 4.14 8.02
N CYS A 56 -1.63 5.08 8.26
CA CYS A 56 -1.61 5.97 9.41
C CYS A 56 -2.74 5.65 10.41
N SER A 57 -2.61 6.19 11.62
CA SER A 57 -3.57 6.03 12.70
C SER A 57 -4.99 6.41 12.30
N GLY A 58 -5.97 5.59 12.67
CA GLY A 58 -7.39 5.78 12.33
C GLY A 58 -7.79 5.20 10.96
N SER A 59 -6.85 4.61 10.22
CA SER A 59 -7.18 3.88 8.99
C SER A 59 -7.96 2.59 9.30
N PRO A 60 -9.09 2.33 8.61
CA PRO A 60 -9.90 1.12 8.83
C PRO A 60 -9.26 -0.17 8.31
N VAL A 61 -8.12 -0.05 7.60
CA VAL A 61 -7.35 -1.17 7.03
C VAL A 61 -5.98 -1.37 7.68
N ILE A 62 -5.70 -0.66 8.79
CA ILE A 62 -4.36 -0.65 9.37
C ILE A 62 -3.90 -2.04 9.85
N GLU A 63 -4.82 -2.84 10.37
CA GLU A 63 -4.51 -4.19 10.87
C GLU A 63 -4.17 -5.15 9.72
N GLN A 64 -4.86 -5.06 8.58
CA GLN A 64 -4.55 -5.83 7.38
C GLN A 64 -3.13 -5.52 6.88
N LEU A 65 -2.74 -4.24 6.89
CA LEU A 65 -1.41 -3.80 6.49
C LEU A 65 -0.33 -4.31 7.44
N LYS A 66 -0.55 -4.25 8.76
CA LYS A 66 0.37 -4.84 9.75
C LYS A 66 0.52 -6.35 9.58
N VAL A 67 -0.54 -7.07 9.21
CA VAL A 67 -0.46 -8.51 8.91
C VAL A 67 0.41 -8.77 7.69
N LEU A 68 0.22 -8.01 6.60
CA LEU A 68 1.05 -8.11 5.39
C LEU A 68 2.53 -7.83 5.69
N GLU A 69 2.80 -6.78 6.47
CA GLU A 69 4.16 -6.43 6.91
C GLU A 69 4.81 -7.56 7.73
N LYS A 70 4.08 -8.15 8.68
CA LYS A 70 4.54 -9.33 9.46
C LYS A 70 4.82 -10.55 8.58
N LYS A 71 4.11 -10.68 7.46
CA LYS A 71 4.33 -11.74 6.46
C LYS A 71 5.45 -11.43 5.47
N GLY A 72 6.15 -10.31 5.64
CA GLY A 72 7.33 -9.94 4.85
C GLY A 72 7.04 -9.05 3.64
N VAL A 73 5.81 -8.56 3.49
CA VAL A 73 5.48 -7.56 2.46
C VAL A 73 6.02 -6.20 2.89
N ARG A 74 6.90 -5.60 2.10
CA ARG A 74 7.43 -4.27 2.39
C ARG A 74 6.37 -3.21 2.04
N LEU A 75 6.00 -2.37 3.01
CA LEU A 75 5.11 -1.24 2.78
C LEU A 75 5.94 0.05 2.70
N LEU A 76 5.85 0.77 1.58
CA LEU A 76 6.60 2.01 1.34
C LEU A 76 5.64 3.17 1.14
N ALA A 77 5.75 4.25 1.91
CA ALA A 77 4.92 5.44 1.71
C ALA A 77 5.72 6.68 1.34
N CYS A 78 5.18 7.44 0.38
CA CYS A 78 5.78 8.69 -0.06
C CYS A 78 5.86 9.71 1.09
N LYS A 79 7.10 10.02 1.51
CA LYS A 79 7.43 10.98 2.56
C LYS A 79 6.89 12.37 2.27
N THR A 80 6.92 12.81 1.01
CA THR A 80 6.37 14.11 0.61
C THR A 80 4.86 14.17 0.85
N CYS A 81 4.12 13.11 0.55
CA CYS A 81 2.67 13.04 0.81
C CYS A 81 2.36 12.97 2.30
N LEU A 82 3.13 12.18 3.08
CA LEU A 82 2.97 12.13 4.54
C LEU A 82 3.19 13.50 5.19
N LYS A 83 4.19 14.26 4.71
CA LYS A 83 4.42 15.64 5.14
C LYS A 83 3.26 16.55 4.77
N TYR A 84 2.77 16.46 3.53
CA TYR A 84 1.69 17.31 3.03
C TYR A 84 0.38 17.14 3.84
N TYR A 85 0.08 15.93 4.30
CA TYR A 85 -1.11 15.66 5.11
C TYR A 85 -0.88 15.76 6.64
N ASP A 86 0.30 16.18 7.09
CA ASP A 86 0.68 16.20 8.51
C ASP A 86 0.53 14.83 9.22
N LEU A 87 0.96 13.76 8.52
CA LEU A 87 0.79 12.36 8.95
C LEU A 87 2.09 11.63 9.30
N LEU A 88 3.27 12.28 9.21
CA LEU A 88 4.56 11.62 9.49
C LEU A 88 4.57 10.88 10.83
N GLU A 89 4.20 11.56 11.91
CA GLU A 89 4.18 11.00 13.27
C GLU A 89 2.97 10.09 13.54
N LYS A 90 2.01 10.02 12.60
CA LYS A 90 0.81 9.18 12.71
C LYS A 90 0.96 7.85 11.99
N ARG A 91 2.11 7.60 11.37
CA ARG A 91 2.38 6.36 10.63
C ARG A 91 2.47 5.18 11.59
N GLU A 92 1.68 4.14 11.34
CA GLU A 92 1.63 2.96 12.21
C GLU A 92 2.34 1.72 11.65
N THR A 93 2.59 1.67 10.33
CA THR A 93 3.24 0.54 9.63
C THR A 93 4.02 1.04 8.42
N GLY A 94 4.87 0.19 7.83
CA GLY A 94 5.69 0.50 6.67
C GLY A 94 6.88 1.37 6.97
N ILE A 95 7.44 1.96 5.91
CA ILE A 95 8.57 2.89 6.00
C ILE A 95 8.34 4.07 5.07
N GLU A 96 9.02 5.18 5.37
CA GLU A 96 9.07 6.33 4.47
C GLU A 96 9.92 6.01 3.24
N GLY A 97 9.47 6.49 2.09
CA GLY A 97 10.17 6.46 0.82
C GLY A 97 10.02 7.75 0.05
N THR A 98 10.86 7.92 -0.94
CA THR A 98 10.83 9.02 -1.90
C THR A 98 10.23 8.55 -3.22
N MET A 99 9.97 9.50 -4.13
CA MET A 99 9.57 9.12 -5.50
C MET A 99 10.69 8.37 -6.24
N MET A 100 11.96 8.60 -5.91
CA MET A 100 13.07 7.84 -6.49
C MET A 100 12.99 6.37 -6.10
N ASP A 101 12.69 6.07 -4.82
CA ASP A 101 12.50 4.69 -4.36
C ASP A 101 11.35 4.00 -5.11
N ILE A 102 10.24 4.71 -5.36
CA ILE A 102 9.10 4.18 -6.12
C ILE A 102 9.49 3.89 -7.57
N ILE A 103 10.23 4.79 -8.23
CA ILE A 103 10.74 4.59 -9.59
C ILE A 103 11.69 3.37 -9.64
N GLU A 104 12.57 3.21 -8.66
CA GLU A 104 13.46 2.05 -8.58
C GLU A 104 12.69 0.75 -8.43
N LEU A 105 11.68 0.72 -7.55
CA LEU A 105 10.79 -0.43 -7.40
C LEU A 105 10.05 -0.76 -8.69
N GLN A 106 9.55 0.25 -9.41
CA GLN A 106 8.89 0.06 -10.71
C GLN A 106 9.85 -0.51 -11.76
N LYS A 107 11.14 -0.10 -11.77
CA LYS A 107 12.14 -0.60 -12.72
C LYS A 107 12.46 -2.09 -12.53
N VAL A 108 12.44 -2.57 -11.29
CA VAL A 108 12.82 -3.96 -10.95
C VAL A 108 11.64 -4.92 -10.88
N ALA A 109 10.42 -4.40 -10.75
CA ALA A 109 9.20 -5.20 -10.74
C ALA A 109 8.94 -5.81 -12.13
N GLU A 110 8.58 -7.09 -12.18
CA GLU A 110 8.08 -7.74 -13.41
C GLU A 110 6.68 -7.24 -13.77
N LYS A 111 5.90 -6.87 -12.75
CA LYS A 111 4.52 -6.41 -12.91
C LYS A 111 4.21 -5.27 -11.95
N VAL A 112 3.52 -4.27 -12.45
CA VAL A 112 2.99 -3.16 -11.67
C VAL A 112 1.46 -3.22 -11.72
N ILE A 113 0.84 -3.26 -10.54
CA ILE A 113 -0.62 -3.20 -10.39
C ILE A 113 -0.95 -1.88 -9.69
N ASN A 114 -1.74 -1.04 -10.36
CA ASN A 114 -2.20 0.23 -9.80
C ASN A 114 -3.65 0.09 -9.34
N LEU A 115 -3.89 0.40 -8.06
CA LEU A 115 -5.20 0.39 -7.40
C LEU A 115 -5.73 1.81 -7.18
#